data_AF-A0A452CL69-F1
#
_entry.id   AF-A0A452CL69-F1
#
_cell.length_a   1.000
_cell.length_b   1.000
_cell.length_c   1.000
_cell.angle_alpha   90.00
_cell.angle_beta   90.00
_cell.angle_gamma   90.00
#
_symmetry.space_group_name_H-M   'P 1'
#
loop_
_entity.id
_entity.type
_entity.pdbx_description
1 polymer ?
#
loop_
_entity_poly.entity_id
_entity_poly.type
_entity_poly.pdbx_seq_one_letter_code
_entity_poly.pdbx_strand_id
1 'polypeptide(L)'
;MCRGIGYNLTHMPNQFNHDTQDEAGLEVHQFWPLVEIHCSPDLRFFLCSMYTPICLPDYHKPLPPCRSVCERAKAGCSPLLRQYGFAWPDRMSCDRLPVLGRDAEVLCMDYNCSEATTAPPRPFPAKPTLSGLPGSPASGSDCAAGGPSVCKCREPFVPILKESHPLYNKVRTGQVPNCAVPCYQPSFSPDERTFATFWIGLWS
;
A
#
# COMPACT_ATOMS: atom_id res chain seq x y z
N MET A 1 10.75 -5.30 2.98
CA MET A 1 9.85 -4.72 1.95
C MET A 1 9.95 -5.38 0.57
N CYS A 2 11.14 -5.54 0.00
CA CYS A 2 11.35 -5.86 -1.44
C CYS A 2 11.39 -7.35 -1.84
N ARG A 3 10.94 -8.27 -0.99
CA ARG A 3 10.92 -9.71 -1.34
C ARG A 3 9.72 -10.05 -2.24
N GLY A 4 9.92 -10.80 -3.33
CA GLY A 4 8.80 -11.23 -4.19
C GLY A 4 8.17 -10.09 -4.99
N ILE A 5 9.00 -9.21 -5.56
CA ILE A 5 8.59 -8.10 -6.46
C ILE A 5 8.78 -8.42 -7.95
N GLY A 6 9.31 -9.61 -8.28
CA GLY A 6 9.57 -10.04 -9.66
C GLY A 6 11.03 -10.38 -9.97
N TYR A 7 11.97 -10.13 -9.06
CA TYR A 7 13.36 -10.56 -9.18
C TYR A 7 13.97 -10.88 -7.80
N ASN A 8 15.06 -11.65 -7.82
CA ASN A 8 15.72 -12.19 -6.62
C ASN A 8 17.18 -11.75 -6.47
N LEU A 9 17.76 -11.10 -7.47
CA LEU A 9 19.15 -10.63 -7.46
C LEU A 9 19.18 -9.11 -7.58
N THR A 10 19.99 -8.47 -6.75
CA THR A 10 20.21 -7.02 -6.74
C THR A 10 21.71 -6.73 -6.79
N HIS A 11 22.07 -5.59 -7.39
CA HIS A 11 23.44 -5.09 -7.36
C HIS A 11 23.55 -3.94 -6.35
N MET A 12 24.71 -3.79 -5.73
CA MET A 12 25.09 -2.65 -4.89
C MET A 12 26.46 -2.11 -5.34
N PRO A 13 26.72 -0.79 -5.24
CA PRO A 13 25.85 0.23 -4.67
C PRO A 13 24.63 0.55 -5.56
N ASN A 14 23.56 1.06 -4.95
CA ASN A 14 22.41 1.59 -5.70
C ASN A 14 22.64 3.05 -6.12
N GLN A 15 21.73 3.62 -6.89
CA GLN A 15 21.81 5.00 -7.40
C GLN A 15 21.76 6.09 -6.31
N PHE A 16 21.47 5.73 -5.07
CA PHE A 16 21.47 6.62 -3.92
C PHE A 16 22.74 6.44 -3.05
N ASN A 17 23.72 5.70 -3.56
CA ASN A 17 25.01 5.41 -2.91
C ASN A 17 24.88 4.64 -1.58
N HIS A 18 23.85 3.80 -1.45
CA HIS A 18 23.84 2.81 -0.39
C HIS A 18 24.72 1.63 -0.81
N ASP A 19 25.70 1.27 0.01
CA ASP A 19 26.65 0.20 -0.29
C ASP A 19 26.09 -1.18 0.04
N THR A 20 25.06 -1.24 0.89
CA THR A 20 24.46 -2.49 1.35
C THR A 20 22.93 -2.46 1.27
N GLN A 21 22.33 -3.64 1.20
CA GLN A 21 20.87 -3.79 1.24
C GLN A 21 20.27 -3.37 2.58
N ASP A 22 21.02 -3.50 3.68
CA ASP A 22 20.54 -3.11 5.01
C ASP A 22 20.44 -1.59 5.13
N GLU A 23 21.43 -0.86 4.60
CA GLU A 23 21.42 0.59 4.53
C GLU A 23 20.28 1.12 3.66
N ALA A 24 20.15 0.59 2.43
CA ALA A 24 19.03 0.90 1.54
C ALA A 24 17.67 0.52 2.17
N GLY A 25 17.65 -0.58 2.93
CA GLY A 25 16.50 -1.12 3.64
C GLY A 25 15.97 -0.16 4.70
N LEU A 26 16.86 0.47 5.47
CA LEU A 26 16.51 1.45 6.49
C LEU A 26 15.83 2.69 5.89
N GLU A 27 16.34 3.17 4.76
CA GLU A 27 15.75 4.33 4.08
C GLU A 27 14.41 3.98 3.42
N VAL A 28 14.35 2.88 2.66
CA VAL A 28 13.14 2.55 1.91
C VAL A 28 11.97 2.16 2.81
N HIS A 29 12.25 1.59 4.00
CA HIS A 29 11.21 1.25 4.96
C HIS A 29 10.43 2.47 5.49
N GLN A 30 10.95 3.70 5.34
CA GLN A 30 10.20 4.92 5.67
C GLN A 30 8.93 5.09 4.80
N PHE A 31 8.90 4.47 3.62
CA PHE A 31 7.74 4.49 2.73
C PHE A 31 6.73 3.37 3.00
N TRP A 32 6.99 2.48 3.97
CA TRP A 32 6.11 1.36 4.32
C TRP A 32 4.64 1.75 4.53
N PRO A 33 4.31 2.85 5.26
CA PRO A 33 2.91 3.25 5.44
C PRO A 33 2.18 3.53 4.12
N LEU A 34 2.87 4.09 3.11
CA LEU A 34 2.27 4.37 1.80
C LEU A 34 2.00 3.08 1.02
N VAL A 35 2.89 2.09 1.16
CA VAL A 35 2.72 0.76 0.57
C VAL A 35 1.51 0.06 1.18
N GLU A 36 1.37 0.08 2.51
CA GLU A 36 0.24 -0.55 3.22
C GLU A 36 -1.10 0.17 3.01
N ILE A 37 -1.10 1.48 2.78
CA ILE A 37 -2.31 2.22 2.39
C ILE A 37 -2.71 1.92 0.94
N HIS A 38 -1.81 1.32 0.14
CA HIS A 38 -2.06 0.97 -1.26
C HIS A 38 -2.48 2.18 -2.12
N CYS A 39 -1.85 3.34 -1.91
CA CYS A 39 -2.13 4.54 -2.71
C CYS A 39 -1.83 4.35 -4.22
N SER A 40 -0.95 3.41 -4.56
CA SER A 40 -0.71 2.98 -5.94
C SER A 40 -0.20 1.52 -5.96
N PRO A 41 -0.68 0.67 -6.88
CA PRO A 41 -0.16 -0.71 -7.01
C PRO A 41 1.31 -0.73 -7.48
N ASP A 42 1.75 0.33 -8.17
CA ASP A 42 3.11 0.45 -8.69
C ASP A 42 4.13 0.86 -7.63
N LEU A 43 3.71 1.42 -6.49
CA LEU A 43 4.62 2.07 -5.54
C LEU A 43 5.68 1.10 -5.01
N ARG A 44 5.28 -0.10 -4.59
CA ARG A 44 6.19 -1.10 -4.02
C ARG A 44 7.25 -1.51 -5.02
N PHE A 45 6.85 -1.80 -6.26
CA PHE A 45 7.76 -2.17 -7.34
C PHE A 45 8.69 -1.00 -7.68
N PHE A 46 8.16 0.22 -7.78
CA PHE A 46 8.92 1.43 -8.05
C PHE A 46 10.02 1.67 -7.01
N LEU A 47 9.66 1.69 -5.72
CA LEU A 47 10.61 1.89 -4.63
C LEU A 47 11.72 0.83 -4.68
N CYS A 48 11.35 -0.45 -4.77
CA CYS A 48 12.35 -1.50 -4.79
C CYS A 48 13.24 -1.47 -6.03
N SER A 49 12.73 -1.06 -7.19
CA SER A 49 13.55 -0.90 -8.39
C SER A 49 14.58 0.22 -8.26
N MET A 50 14.32 1.22 -7.40
CA MET A 50 15.22 2.34 -7.14
C MET A 50 16.24 2.02 -6.02
N TYR A 51 15.81 1.33 -4.95
CA TYR A 51 16.64 1.03 -3.77
C TYR A 51 17.38 -0.30 -3.84
N THR A 52 16.82 -1.29 -4.53
CA THR A 52 17.39 -2.64 -4.68
C THR A 52 17.37 -3.01 -6.15
N PRO A 53 18.13 -2.31 -7.02
CA PRO A 53 18.02 -2.46 -8.47
C PRO A 53 18.35 -3.89 -8.91
N ILE A 54 17.60 -4.41 -9.88
CA ILE A 54 17.78 -5.77 -10.40
C ILE A 54 19.21 -6.01 -10.90
N CYS A 55 19.74 -7.21 -10.63
CA CYS A 55 20.99 -7.70 -11.18
C CYS A 55 20.73 -8.88 -12.10
N LEU A 56 21.12 -8.76 -13.36
CA LEU A 56 21.02 -9.80 -14.37
C LEU A 56 22.44 -10.26 -14.73
N PRO A 57 22.79 -11.55 -14.58
CA PRO A 57 24.17 -12.03 -14.81
C PRO A 57 24.73 -11.66 -16.18
N ASP A 58 23.89 -11.68 -17.22
CA ASP A 58 24.27 -11.45 -18.61
C ASP A 58 23.97 -10.02 -19.11
N TYR A 59 23.62 -9.09 -18.21
CA TYR A 59 23.29 -7.70 -18.57
C TYR A 59 23.93 -6.71 -17.60
N HIS A 60 24.97 -6.03 -18.07
CA HIS A 60 25.79 -5.12 -17.26
C HIS A 60 25.35 -3.65 -17.29
N LYS A 61 24.38 -3.28 -18.12
CA LYS A 61 23.86 -1.92 -18.15
C LYS A 61 22.85 -1.71 -17.01
N PRO A 62 22.63 -0.48 -16.53
CA PRO A 62 21.54 -0.20 -15.60
C PRO A 62 20.18 -0.55 -16.22
N LEU A 63 19.30 -1.15 -15.40
CA LEU A 63 17.91 -1.44 -15.78
C LEU A 63 16.96 -0.76 -14.79
N PRO A 64 16.69 0.56 -14.95
CA PRO A 64 15.82 1.31 -14.04
C PRO A 64 14.33 1.01 -14.31
N PRO A 65 13.41 1.42 -13.41
CA PRO A 65 11.99 1.41 -13.72
C PRO A 65 11.69 2.41 -14.85
N CYS A 66 10.73 2.08 -15.71
CA CYS A 66 10.26 3.01 -16.73
C CYS A 66 9.57 4.23 -16.10
N ARG A 67 9.63 5.37 -16.79
CA ARG A 67 8.95 6.61 -16.37
C ARG A 67 7.47 6.40 -16.09
N SER A 68 6.79 5.57 -16.88
CA SER A 68 5.38 5.20 -16.69
C SER A 68 5.09 4.65 -15.29
N VAL A 69 5.93 3.76 -14.78
CA VAL A 69 5.81 3.16 -13.45
C VAL A 69 5.91 4.24 -12.36
N CYS A 70 6.89 5.13 -12.48
CA CYS A 70 7.07 6.24 -11.55
C CYS A 70 5.87 7.18 -11.54
N GLU A 71 5.36 7.56 -12.72
CA GLU A 71 4.21 8.46 -12.81
C GLU A 71 2.95 7.84 -12.22
N ARG A 72 2.71 6.54 -12.41
CA ARG A 72 1.59 5.84 -11.76
C ARG A 72 1.74 5.77 -10.23
N ALA A 73 2.96 5.55 -9.73
CA ALA A 73 3.25 5.59 -8.29
C ALA A 73 3.03 6.99 -7.72
N LYS A 74 3.58 8.02 -8.38
CA LYS A 74 3.48 9.42 -7.99
C LYS A 74 2.03 9.92 -8.04
N ALA A 75 1.28 9.59 -9.08
CA ALA A 75 -0.11 10.03 -9.25
C ALA A 75 -1.00 9.54 -8.09
N GLY A 76 -0.82 8.29 -7.65
CA GLY A 76 -1.57 7.74 -6.53
C GLY A 76 -1.14 8.27 -5.16
N CYS A 77 0.17 8.44 -4.95
CA CYS A 77 0.71 8.67 -3.61
C CYS A 77 1.09 10.13 -3.31
N SER A 78 1.38 10.95 -4.32
CA SER A 78 1.72 12.36 -4.14
C SER A 78 0.59 13.22 -3.51
N PRO A 79 -0.71 13.03 -3.84
CA PRO A 79 -1.79 13.74 -3.15
C PRO A 79 -1.80 13.48 -1.64
N LEU A 80 -1.58 12.22 -1.23
CA LEU A 80 -1.51 11.82 0.17
C LEU A 80 -0.30 12.45 0.87
N LEU A 81 0.88 12.40 0.26
CA LEU A 81 2.07 13.06 0.79
C LEU A 81 1.83 14.57 1.03
N ARG A 82 1.23 15.26 0.04
CA ARG A 82 0.95 16.69 0.13
C ARG A 82 -0.02 17.04 1.26
N GLN A 83 -0.99 16.17 1.55
CA GLN A 83 -1.92 16.36 2.66
C GLN A 83 -1.21 16.43 4.02
N TYR A 84 -0.07 15.73 4.16
CA TYR A 84 0.77 15.74 5.36
C TYR A 84 1.98 16.67 5.25
N GLY A 85 2.01 17.58 4.26
CA GLY A 85 3.09 18.55 4.10
C GLY A 85 4.36 18.02 3.44
N PHE A 86 4.32 16.82 2.87
CA PHE A 86 5.46 16.23 2.15
C PHE A 86 5.30 16.37 0.64
N ALA A 87 6.41 16.65 -0.04
CA ALA A 87 6.47 16.60 -1.51
C ALA A 87 6.89 15.20 -1.99
N TRP A 88 6.64 14.93 -3.27
CA TRP A 88 7.28 13.78 -3.91
C TRP A 88 8.80 14.01 -3.95
N PRO A 89 9.65 13.08 -3.48
CA PRO A 89 11.08 13.34 -3.33
C PRO A 89 11.75 13.68 -4.66
N ASP A 90 12.57 14.73 -4.67
CA ASP A 90 13.29 15.15 -5.88
C ASP A 90 14.16 14.04 -6.42
N ARG A 91 14.82 13.26 -5.55
CA ARG A 91 15.62 12.06 -5.89
C ARG A 91 14.83 10.91 -6.52
N MET A 92 13.50 10.98 -6.51
CA MET A 92 12.58 10.06 -7.20
C MET A 92 11.77 10.75 -8.31
N SER A 93 12.23 11.89 -8.83
CA SER A 93 11.58 12.55 -9.96
C SER A 93 11.53 11.64 -11.19
N CYS A 94 10.33 11.48 -11.75
CA CYS A 94 10.07 10.64 -12.91
C CYS A 94 10.73 11.17 -14.19
N ASP A 95 11.06 12.46 -14.25
CA ASP A 95 11.71 13.09 -15.41
C ASP A 95 13.11 12.53 -15.70
N ARG A 96 13.77 11.97 -14.68
CA ARG A 96 15.09 11.34 -14.82
C ARG A 96 15.04 9.89 -15.29
N LEU A 97 13.84 9.31 -15.41
CA LEU A 97 13.66 7.92 -15.83
C LEU A 97 13.44 7.83 -17.35
N PRO A 98 13.94 6.75 -17.97
CA PRO A 98 13.77 6.50 -19.40
C PRO A 98 12.30 6.23 -19.75
N VAL A 99 11.96 6.53 -21.00
CA VAL A 99 10.65 6.20 -21.59
C VAL A 99 10.80 4.92 -22.40
N LEU A 100 9.93 3.95 -22.15
CA LEU A 100 9.96 2.67 -22.84
C LEU A 100 9.88 2.86 -24.37
N GLY A 101 10.79 2.22 -25.10
CA GLY A 101 10.80 2.22 -26.57
C GLY A 101 11.26 3.54 -27.22
N ARG A 102 11.72 4.54 -26.46
CA ARG A 102 12.30 5.77 -27.02
C ARG A 102 13.71 5.55 -27.54
N ASP A 103 14.56 4.96 -26.71
CA ASP A 103 15.97 4.75 -27.00
C ASP A 103 16.26 3.25 -27.08
N ALA A 104 16.66 2.75 -28.26
CA ALA A 104 16.88 1.31 -28.48
C ALA A 104 17.97 0.71 -27.56
N GLU A 105 18.87 1.55 -27.04
CA GLU A 105 19.96 1.13 -26.16
C GLU A 105 19.64 1.18 -24.67
N VAL A 106 18.54 1.83 -24.28
CA VAL A 106 18.16 2.05 -22.87
C VAL A 106 16.88 1.28 -22.56
N LEU A 107 17.06 0.12 -21.94
CA LEU A 107 15.96 -0.70 -21.45
C LEU A 107 15.48 -0.16 -20.09
N CYS A 108 14.20 -0.38 -19.80
CA CYS A 108 13.62 -0.09 -18.49
C CYS A 108 12.52 -1.11 -18.16
N MET A 109 12.18 -1.23 -16.87
CA MET A 109 11.22 -2.21 -16.40
C MET A 109 9.83 -1.59 -16.23
N ASP A 110 8.82 -2.25 -16.80
CA ASP A 110 7.39 -2.02 -16.51
C ASP A 110 6.70 -3.39 -16.46
N TYR A 111 5.99 -3.69 -15.36
CA TYR A 111 5.29 -4.97 -15.21
C TYR A 111 4.01 -5.07 -16.06
N ASN A 112 3.49 -3.94 -16.55
CA ASN A 112 2.21 -3.86 -17.25
C ASN A 112 2.32 -3.98 -18.78
N CYS A 113 3.47 -4.36 -19.34
CA CYS A 113 3.66 -4.32 -20.80
C CYS A 113 3.29 -5.60 -21.57
N SER A 114 2.70 -6.60 -20.92
CA SER A 114 2.27 -7.83 -21.62
C SER A 114 0.89 -7.75 -22.27
N GLU A 115 0.13 -6.66 -22.11
CA GLU A 115 -1.13 -6.43 -22.83
C GLU A 115 -1.25 -4.97 -23.31
N ALA A 116 -0.71 -4.65 -24.49
CA ALA A 116 -1.29 -3.70 -25.46
C ALA A 116 -0.29 -3.30 -26.56
N THR A 117 0.17 -4.28 -27.35
CA THR A 117 0.30 -4.05 -28.79
C THR A 117 -0.96 -4.62 -29.42
N THR A 118 -1.76 -3.72 -30.03
CA THR A 118 -2.87 -3.92 -30.99
C THR A 118 -4.20 -3.34 -30.51
N ALA A 119 -4.61 -2.29 -31.22
CA ALA A 119 -5.95 -1.70 -31.40
C ALA A 119 -6.32 -0.45 -30.58
N PRO A 120 -6.95 0.57 -31.23
CA PRO A 120 -7.37 1.82 -30.59
C PRO A 120 -8.57 1.61 -29.66
N PRO A 121 -8.78 2.50 -28.68
CA PRO A 121 -9.83 2.34 -27.67
C PRO A 121 -11.21 2.45 -28.30
N ARG A 122 -12.02 1.40 -28.18
CA ARG A 122 -13.45 1.45 -28.50
C ARG A 122 -14.24 2.04 -27.32
N PRO A 123 -15.35 2.75 -27.58
CA PRO A 123 -16.16 3.36 -26.53
C PRO A 123 -16.82 2.30 -25.63
N PHE A 124 -16.87 2.58 -24.33
CA PHE A 124 -17.51 1.76 -23.32
C PHE A 124 -18.98 1.46 -23.66
N PRO A 125 -19.46 0.20 -23.56
CA PRO A 125 -20.87 -0.10 -23.66
C PRO A 125 -21.60 0.34 -22.37
N ALA A 126 -22.75 0.97 -22.56
CA ALA A 126 -23.66 1.37 -21.49
C ALA A 126 -24.23 0.16 -20.71
N LYS A 127 -24.55 0.41 -19.42
CA LYS A 127 -25.21 -0.53 -18.51
C LYS A 127 -26.51 -1.11 -19.09
N PRO A 128 -26.78 -2.41 -18.89
CA PRO A 128 -28.13 -2.95 -18.99
C PRO A 128 -28.83 -2.95 -17.63
N THR A 129 -30.12 -2.60 -17.66
CA THR A 129 -31.04 -2.55 -16.52
C THR A 129 -31.72 -3.91 -16.28
N LEU A 130 -31.63 -4.38 -15.04
CA LEU A 130 -32.49 -5.26 -14.20
C LEU A 130 -33.46 -6.32 -14.79
N SER A 131 -33.35 -7.56 -14.27
CA SER A 131 -34.43 -8.42 -13.68
C SER A 131 -33.92 -9.88 -13.56
N GLY A 132 -34.02 -10.70 -12.50
CA GLY A 132 -34.52 -10.63 -11.11
C GLY A 132 -34.39 -12.02 -10.43
N LEU A 133 -34.34 -12.03 -9.08
CA LEU A 133 -34.57 -13.11 -8.09
C LEU A 133 -33.54 -14.26 -7.89
N PRO A 134 -33.51 -14.92 -6.70
CA PRO A 134 -33.50 -14.37 -5.34
C PRO A 134 -32.49 -15.09 -4.41
N GLY A 135 -32.01 -14.40 -3.36
CA GLY A 135 -31.53 -15.08 -2.15
C GLY A 135 -30.05 -14.94 -1.83
N SER A 136 -29.67 -13.82 -1.22
CA SER A 136 -29.05 -13.76 0.12
C SER A 136 -28.38 -12.39 0.31
N PRO A 137 -28.55 -11.72 1.46
CA PRO A 137 -28.26 -10.29 1.56
C PRO A 137 -26.78 -10.03 1.75
N ALA A 138 -26.23 -9.20 0.86
CA ALA A 138 -25.16 -8.27 1.21
C ALA A 138 -25.66 -7.35 2.32
N SER A 139 -24.83 -7.03 3.32
CA SER A 139 -25.09 -5.92 4.23
C SER A 139 -23.84 -5.08 4.38
N GLY A 140 -23.71 -4.11 3.48
CA GLY A 140 -23.06 -2.83 3.71
C GLY A 140 -24.16 -1.76 3.78
N SER A 141 -24.30 -1.16 4.95
CA SER A 141 -24.94 0.13 5.26
C SER A 141 -26.23 0.55 4.53
N ASP A 142 -27.34 0.53 5.27
CA ASP A 142 -28.38 1.57 5.16
C ASP A 142 -29.05 1.76 6.53
N CYS A 143 -28.77 2.89 7.18
CA CYS A 143 -29.62 3.41 8.24
C CYS A 143 -30.89 3.94 7.57
N ALA A 144 -31.92 3.10 7.50
CA ALA A 144 -33.25 3.54 7.08
C ALA A 144 -33.82 4.51 8.11
N ALA A 145 -34.19 5.69 7.64
CA ALA A 145 -35.06 6.63 8.34
C ALA A 145 -36.31 5.90 8.85
N GLY A 146 -36.58 5.95 10.16
CA GLY A 146 -37.92 5.67 10.70
C GLY A 146 -38.09 4.57 11.77
N GLY A 147 -37.05 4.03 12.40
CA GLY A 147 -37.20 3.12 13.56
C GLY A 147 -35.96 3.08 14.47
N PRO A 148 -36.09 2.72 15.77
CA PRO A 148 -34.96 2.75 16.70
C PRO A 148 -34.02 1.58 16.43
N SER A 149 -33.09 1.74 15.49
CA SER A 149 -32.00 0.80 15.27
C SER A 149 -31.01 0.92 16.44
N VAL A 150 -31.09 0.00 17.40
CA VAL A 150 -30.13 -0.07 18.51
C VAL A 150 -28.78 -0.57 17.97
N CYS A 151 -27.80 0.33 17.91
CA CYS A 151 -26.42 -0.04 17.60
C CYS A 151 -25.87 -1.00 18.67
N LYS A 152 -25.17 -2.06 18.25
CA LYS A 152 -24.57 -3.06 19.16
C LYS A 152 -23.05 -3.13 18.97
N CYS A 153 -22.35 -3.47 20.04
CA CYS A 153 -20.90 -3.73 19.99
C CYS A 153 -20.65 -5.04 19.24
N ARG A 154 -19.77 -5.02 18.24
CA ARG A 154 -19.41 -6.17 17.40
C ARG A 154 -17.90 -6.31 17.34
N GLU A 155 -17.40 -7.53 17.11
CA GLU A 155 -15.98 -7.75 16.85
C GLU A 155 -15.48 -6.82 15.71
N PRO A 156 -14.28 -6.25 15.81
CA PRO A 156 -13.20 -6.53 16.78
C PRO A 156 -13.31 -5.77 18.11
N PHE A 157 -14.38 -5.00 18.34
CA PHE A 157 -14.59 -4.29 19.60
C PHE A 157 -15.14 -5.22 20.68
N VAL A 158 -14.76 -4.96 21.92
CA VAL A 158 -15.17 -5.76 23.09
C VAL A 158 -16.13 -4.97 23.99
N PRO A 159 -17.22 -5.60 24.46
CA PRO A 159 -18.14 -4.97 25.40
C PRO A 159 -17.57 -5.00 26.83
N ILE A 160 -17.70 -3.89 27.55
CA ILE A 160 -17.36 -3.77 28.96
C ILE A 160 -18.63 -4.01 29.78
N LEU A 161 -18.76 -5.23 30.30
CA LEU A 161 -19.97 -5.67 31.00
C LEU A 161 -19.94 -5.41 32.51
N LYS A 162 -18.75 -5.29 33.10
CA LYS A 162 -18.58 -5.21 34.55
C LYS A 162 -18.63 -3.76 35.03
N GLU A 163 -19.57 -3.45 35.92
CA GLU A 163 -19.67 -2.14 36.60
C GLU A 163 -18.42 -1.77 37.40
N SER A 164 -17.71 -2.77 37.93
CA SER A 164 -16.45 -2.58 38.65
C SER A 164 -15.27 -2.21 37.73
N HIS A 165 -15.45 -2.27 36.41
CA HIS A 165 -14.39 -1.93 35.47
C HIS A 165 -14.20 -0.40 35.42
N PRO A 166 -12.97 0.14 35.51
CA PRO A 166 -12.73 1.59 35.56
C PRO A 166 -13.31 2.40 34.40
N LEU A 167 -13.52 1.73 33.27
CA LEU A 167 -14.05 2.30 32.02
C LEU A 167 -15.56 2.10 31.82
N TYR A 168 -16.25 1.43 32.74
CA TYR A 168 -17.70 1.25 32.67
C TYR A 168 -18.41 2.62 32.72
N ASN A 169 -19.34 2.83 31.80
CA ASN A 169 -20.04 4.09 31.50
C ASN A 169 -19.14 5.29 31.16
N LYS A 170 -17.85 5.07 30.89
CA LYS A 170 -16.91 6.14 30.52
C LYS A 170 -16.45 6.08 29.07
N VAL A 171 -16.66 4.97 28.38
CA VAL A 171 -16.25 4.79 26.99
C VAL A 171 -17.46 4.53 26.09
N ARG A 172 -17.41 5.08 24.87
CA ARG A 172 -18.39 4.82 23.83
C ARG A 172 -17.67 4.69 22.48
N THR A 173 -18.19 3.81 21.62
CA THR A 173 -17.77 3.71 20.21
C THR A 173 -18.97 4.10 19.35
N GLY A 174 -18.93 5.28 18.75
CA GLY A 174 -20.10 5.85 18.05
C GLY A 174 -21.28 6.07 18.99
N GLN A 175 -22.42 5.41 18.70
CA GLN A 175 -23.64 5.44 19.52
C GLN A 175 -23.73 4.26 20.52
N VAL A 176 -22.70 3.42 20.61
CA VAL A 176 -22.69 2.24 21.49
C VAL A 176 -21.90 2.54 22.77
N PRO A 177 -22.56 2.68 23.95
CA PRO A 177 -21.87 2.82 25.22
C PRO A 177 -21.17 1.50 25.60
N ASN A 178 -20.14 1.57 26.43
CA ASN A 178 -19.43 0.41 26.97
C ASN A 178 -18.84 -0.52 25.89
N CYS A 179 -18.51 0.03 24.72
CA CYS A 179 -17.86 -0.68 23.62
C CYS A 179 -16.50 -0.04 23.39
N ALA A 180 -15.43 -0.83 23.49
CA ALA A 180 -14.07 -0.35 23.41
C ALA A 180 -13.19 -1.27 22.56
N VAL A 181 -12.07 -0.74 22.08
CA VAL A 181 -11.03 -1.55 21.46
C VAL A 181 -10.31 -2.38 22.54
N PRO A 182 -9.97 -3.65 22.27
CA PRO A 182 -9.20 -4.46 23.23
C PRO A 182 -7.77 -3.91 23.37
N CYS A 183 -7.19 -4.01 24.58
CA CYS A 183 -5.79 -3.62 24.83
C CYS A 183 -4.80 -4.45 23.99
N TYR A 184 -5.12 -5.71 23.74
CA TYR A 184 -4.37 -6.56 22.83
C TYR A 184 -4.98 -6.41 21.44
N GLN A 185 -4.28 -5.65 20.59
CA GLN A 185 -4.75 -5.22 19.28
C GLN A 185 -5.35 -6.36 18.43
N PRO A 186 -6.45 -6.09 17.70
CA PRO A 186 -7.10 -7.07 16.83
C PRO A 186 -6.42 -7.24 15.46
N SER A 187 -5.38 -6.47 15.15
CA SER A 187 -4.89 -6.31 13.77
C SER A 187 -3.44 -6.73 13.53
N PHE A 188 -2.74 -7.25 14.55
CA PHE A 188 -1.36 -7.73 14.38
C PHE A 188 -1.24 -9.18 14.83
N SER A 189 -0.72 -10.00 13.92
CA SER A 189 -0.30 -11.38 14.17
C SER A 189 0.82 -11.43 15.23
N PRO A 190 1.02 -12.59 15.89
CA PRO A 190 2.11 -12.77 16.85
C PRO A 190 3.49 -12.43 16.27
N ASP A 191 3.70 -12.72 14.99
CA ASP A 191 4.96 -12.45 14.29
C ASP A 191 5.19 -10.94 14.08
N GLU A 192 4.15 -10.20 13.71
CA GLU A 192 4.24 -8.73 13.55
C GLU A 192 4.52 -8.03 14.88
N ARG A 193 3.94 -8.53 15.98
CA ARG A 193 4.23 -8.01 17.34
C ARG A 193 5.68 -8.27 17.75
N THR A 194 6.19 -9.46 17.43
CA THR A 194 7.57 -9.85 17.72
C THR A 194 8.54 -8.98 16.92
N PHE A 195 8.26 -8.79 15.63
CA PHE A 195 9.03 -7.91 14.77
C PHE A 195 9.02 -6.47 15.28
N ALA A 196 7.85 -5.89 15.61
CA ALA A 196 7.76 -4.52 16.11
C ALA A 196 8.50 -4.34 17.45
N THR A 197 8.41 -5.31 18.36
CA THR A 197 9.11 -5.28 19.65
C THR A 197 10.62 -5.37 19.48
N PHE A 198 11.09 -6.29 18.62
CA PHE A 198 12.49 -6.41 18.27
C PHE A 198 13.00 -5.11 17.63
N TRP A 199 12.25 -4.54 16.70
CA TRP A 199 12.61 -3.31 16.02
C TRP A 199 12.73 -2.15 17.02
N ILE A 200 11.74 -1.93 17.87
CA ILE A 200 11.80 -0.87 18.89
C ILE A 200 12.98 -1.08 19.84
N GLY A 201 13.23 -2.31 20.29
CA GLY A 201 14.33 -2.61 21.22
C GLY A 201 15.73 -2.52 20.61
N LEU A 202 15.86 -2.71 19.30
CA LEU A 202 17.14 -2.56 18.60
C LEU A 202 17.50 -1.09 18.34
N TRP A 203 16.49 -0.21 18.29
CA TRP A 203 16.64 1.20 17.91
C TRP A 203 16.25 2.19 19.04
N SER A 204 16.04 1.70 20.27
CA SER A 204 15.88 2.51 21.50
C SER A 204 17.21 2.80 22.16
#